data_AF-A0A7V6M5M5-F1
#
_entry.id   AF-A0A7V6M5M5-F1
#
_cell.length_a   1.000
_cell.length_b   1.000
_cell.length_c   1.000
_cell.angle_alpha   90.00
_cell.angle_beta   90.00
_cell.angle_gamma   90.00
#
_symmetry.space_group_name_H-M   'P 1'
#
loop_
_entity.id
_entity.type
_entity.pdbx_description
1 polymer ?
#
loop_
_entity_poly.entity_id
_entity_poly.type
_entity_poly.pdbx_seq_one_letter_code
_entity_poly.pdbx_strand_id
1 'polypeptide(L)'
;ILDPLINKIKSENFEKIIIPRKYQNPLAKIFPNLRTRLGTKILIDKDSCKGCRKCITLCPAGAITDDYKVTKKCIRCLRCVETCKFITYQKNFFLKLYLKLFFKQRKSYIYY
;
A
#
# COMPACT_ATOMS: atom_id res chain seq x y z
N ILE A 1 -7.70 8.73 -29.32
CA ILE A 1 -8.21 8.23 -28.00
C ILE A 1 -7.96 9.24 -26.88
N LEU A 2 -6.85 10.01 -26.89
CA LEU A 2 -6.63 11.11 -25.92
C LEU A 2 -7.32 12.43 -26.29
N ASP A 3 -7.79 12.57 -27.53
CA ASP A 3 -8.37 13.80 -28.08
C ASP A 3 -9.52 14.41 -27.26
N PRO A 4 -10.48 13.64 -26.71
CA PRO A 4 -11.55 14.22 -25.89
C PRO A 4 -11.05 14.76 -24.53
N LEU A 5 -9.99 14.19 -23.94
CA LEU A 5 -9.40 14.70 -22.70
C LEU A 5 -8.63 16.00 -22.93
N ILE A 6 -7.89 16.08 -24.05
CA ILE A 6 -7.16 17.28 -24.44
C ILE A 6 -8.13 18.43 -24.71
N ASN A 7 -9.25 18.15 -25.39
CA ASN A 7 -10.28 19.17 -25.63
C ASN A 7 -10.97 19.63 -24.34
N LYS A 8 -11.20 18.73 -23.37
CA LYS A 8 -11.75 19.10 -22.06
C LYS A 8 -10.80 19.96 -21.24
N ILE A 9 -9.49 19.69 -21.31
CA ILE A 9 -8.46 20.52 -20.66
C ILE A 9 -8.37 21.90 -21.31
N LYS A 10 -8.40 21.96 -22.65
CA LYS A 10 -8.40 23.23 -23.41
C LYS A 10 -9.67 24.06 -23.19
N SER A 11 -10.79 23.43 -22.83
CA SER A 11 -12.05 24.14 -22.60
C SER A 11 -12.12 24.91 -21.28
N GLU A 12 -11.08 24.84 -20.42
CA GLU A 12 -10.95 25.50 -19.11
C GLU A 12 -12.14 25.35 -18.13
N ASN A 13 -13.15 24.55 -18.49
CA ASN A 13 -14.33 24.23 -17.71
C ASN A 13 -14.01 23.17 -16.65
N PHE A 14 -13.20 23.55 -15.68
CA PHE A 14 -12.93 22.74 -14.49
C PHE A 14 -13.83 23.21 -13.34
N GLU A 15 -14.94 22.51 -13.14
CA GLU A 15 -15.74 22.70 -11.93
C GLU A 15 -14.91 22.30 -10.70
N LYS A 16 -14.96 23.15 -9.67
CA LYS A 16 -14.23 22.93 -8.42
C LYS A 16 -14.81 21.74 -7.67
N ILE A 17 -14.11 20.60 -7.71
CA ILE A 17 -14.45 19.43 -6.90
C ILE A 17 -14.03 19.70 -5.44
N ILE A 18 -14.99 19.79 -4.53
CA ILE A 18 -14.71 19.89 -3.10
C ILE A 18 -14.53 18.47 -2.56
N ILE A 19 -13.26 18.08 -2.34
CA ILE A 19 -12.95 16.80 -1.70
C ILE A 19 -13.18 16.95 -0.19
N PRO A 20 -14.12 16.21 0.43
CA PRO A 20 -14.36 16.31 1.85
C PRO A 20 -13.12 15.84 2.64
N ARG A 21 -12.74 16.58 3.68
CA ARG A 21 -11.64 16.16 4.57
C ARG A 21 -12.04 14.91 5.35
N LYS A 22 -11.49 13.76 4.96
CA LYS A 22 -11.65 12.51 5.71
C LYS A 22 -10.93 12.64 7.06
N TYR A 23 -11.59 12.21 8.14
CA TYR A 23 -10.98 12.14 9.47
C TYR A 23 -9.66 11.37 9.41
N GLN A 24 -8.56 12.05 9.73
CA GLN A 24 -7.25 11.43 9.91
C GLN A 24 -7.10 11.05 11.38
N ASN A 25 -6.59 9.85 11.64
CA ASN A 25 -6.28 9.45 13.00
C ASN A 25 -5.29 10.46 13.65
N PRO A 26 -5.38 10.73 14.97
CA PRO A 26 -4.50 11.69 15.65
C PRO A 26 -3.00 11.38 15.50
N LEU A 27 -2.62 10.10 15.56
CA LEU A 27 -1.25 9.64 15.36
C LEU A 27 -0.76 9.78 13.90
N ALA A 28 -1.64 10.01 12.93
CA ALA A 28 -1.26 10.26 11.54
C ALA A 28 -0.47 11.57 11.38
N LYS A 29 -0.75 12.56 12.24
CA LYS A 29 0.02 13.82 12.29
C LYS A 29 1.35 13.68 13.03
N ILE A 30 1.38 12.83 14.07
CA ILE A 30 2.55 12.67 14.94
C ILE A 30 3.62 11.79 14.27
N PHE A 31 3.19 10.77 13.52
CA PHE A 31 4.09 9.77 12.95
C PHE A 31 3.86 9.55 11.44
N PRO A 32 3.99 10.61 10.60
CA PRO A 32 3.68 10.53 9.19
C PRO A 32 4.54 9.47 8.47
N ASN A 33 5.85 9.46 8.77
CA ASN A 33 6.82 8.54 8.15
C ASN A 33 6.85 7.14 8.79
N LEU A 34 6.34 7.01 10.02
CA LEU A 34 6.36 5.78 10.79
C LEU A 34 5.21 4.84 10.39
N ARG A 35 4.10 5.41 9.92
CA ARG A 35 2.91 4.70 9.42
C ARG A 35 3.28 3.63 8.39
N THR A 36 4.17 3.95 7.46
CA THR A 36 4.59 3.03 6.39
C THR A 36 5.63 2.02 6.86
N ARG A 37 6.45 2.33 7.87
CA ARG A 37 7.65 1.52 8.20
C ARG A 37 7.47 0.51 9.33
N LEU A 38 6.64 0.79 10.33
CA LEU A 38 6.57 -0.01 11.56
C LEU A 38 5.41 -0.99 11.65
N GLY A 39 4.50 -0.96 10.67
CA GLY A 39 3.27 -1.71 10.77
C GLY A 39 3.37 -3.18 10.42
N THR A 40 4.01 -3.48 9.29
CA THR A 40 3.85 -4.75 8.60
C THR A 40 5.20 -5.27 8.10
N LYS A 41 5.61 -6.50 8.44
CA LYS A 41 6.81 -7.13 7.88
C LYS A 41 6.41 -8.12 6.79
N ILE A 42 7.09 -8.09 5.65
CA ILE A 42 6.92 -9.10 4.60
C ILE A 42 7.90 -10.24 4.85
N LEU A 43 7.41 -11.47 4.77
CA LEU A 43 8.17 -12.69 5.00
C LEU A 43 8.03 -13.60 3.78
N ILE A 44 9.14 -14.24 3.40
CA ILE A 44 9.18 -15.19 2.30
C ILE A 44 9.58 -16.53 2.91
N ASP A 45 8.73 -17.54 2.73
CA ASP A 45 9.07 -18.93 3.05
C ASP A 45 10.04 -19.44 1.98
N LYS A 46 11.31 -19.58 2.37
CA LYS A 46 12.39 -20.01 1.46
C LYS A 46 12.36 -21.51 1.20
N ASP A 47 11.85 -22.30 2.15
CA ASP A 47 11.82 -23.75 2.07
C ASP A 47 10.75 -24.20 1.08
N SER A 48 9.61 -23.50 1.04
CA SER A 48 8.53 -23.75 0.10
C SER A 48 8.69 -23.06 -1.26
N CYS A 49 9.61 -22.10 -1.38
CA CYS A 49 9.78 -21.27 -2.58
C CYS A 49 10.21 -22.12 -3.79
N LYS A 50 9.49 -22.01 -4.91
CA LYS A 50 9.81 -22.72 -6.17
C LYS A 50 10.75 -21.94 -7.11
N GLY A 51 11.33 -20.84 -6.65
CA GLY A 51 12.34 -20.11 -7.44
C GLY A 51 11.82 -19.37 -8.68
N CYS A 52 10.50 -19.17 -8.84
CA CYS A 52 9.93 -18.58 -10.06
C CYS A 52 10.21 -17.07 -10.28
N ARG A 53 10.82 -16.40 -9.29
CA ARG A 53 11.27 -14.97 -9.30
C ARG A 53 10.20 -13.91 -9.65
N LYS A 54 8.93 -14.26 -9.83
CA LYS A 54 7.83 -13.32 -10.12
C LYS A 54 7.76 -12.14 -9.15
N CYS A 55 7.99 -12.40 -7.85
CA CYS A 55 7.95 -11.36 -6.83
C CYS A 55 9.04 -10.29 -6.99
N ILE A 56 10.20 -10.64 -7.56
CA ILE A 56 11.31 -9.71 -7.82
C ILE A 56 10.92 -8.81 -9.00
N THR A 57 10.51 -9.40 -10.13
CA THR A 57 10.15 -8.67 -11.35
C THR A 57 8.93 -7.76 -11.18
N LEU A 58 7.93 -8.20 -10.41
CA LEU A 58 6.69 -7.43 -10.18
C LEU A 58 6.84 -6.35 -9.11
N CYS A 59 7.96 -6.29 -8.38
CA CYS A 59 8.14 -5.32 -7.31
C CYS A 59 8.41 -3.92 -7.88
N PRO A 60 7.47 -2.95 -7.78
CA PRO A 60 7.66 -1.62 -8.38
C PRO A 60 8.79 -0.83 -7.70
N ALA A 61 9.14 -1.20 -6.47
CA ALA A 61 10.20 -0.54 -5.70
C ALA A 61 11.56 -1.27 -5.78
N GLY A 62 11.66 -2.38 -6.53
CA GLY A 62 12.88 -3.20 -6.58
C GLY A 62 13.36 -3.63 -5.19
N ALA A 63 12.43 -3.94 -4.29
CA ALA A 63 12.72 -4.10 -2.87
C ALA A 63 13.07 -5.54 -2.47
N ILE A 64 12.88 -6.51 -3.35
CA ILE A 64 13.19 -7.93 -3.13
C ILE A 64 14.49 -8.25 -3.87
N THR A 65 15.45 -8.78 -3.13
CA THR A 65 16.78 -9.18 -3.61
C THR A 65 16.77 -10.61 -4.15
N ASP A 66 17.80 -10.98 -4.91
CA ASP A 66 17.94 -12.32 -5.50
C ASP A 66 18.05 -13.44 -4.45
N ASP A 67 18.54 -13.13 -3.25
CA ASP A 67 18.55 -14.04 -2.11
C ASP A 67 17.22 -14.05 -1.33
N TYR A 68 16.15 -13.57 -1.96
CA TYR A 68 14.78 -13.50 -1.42
C TYR A 68 14.70 -12.76 -0.08
N LYS A 69 15.46 -11.67 0.08
CA LYS A 69 15.35 -10.77 1.23
C LYS A 69 14.61 -9.47 0.85
N VAL A 70 13.75 -9.02 1.74
CA VAL A 70 13.02 -7.75 1.58
C VAL A 70 13.81 -6.63 2.22
N THR A 71 14.16 -5.62 1.42
CA THR A 71 14.95 -4.46 1.85
C THR A 71 14.06 -3.34 2.40
N LYS A 72 14.71 -2.30 2.96
CA LYS A 72 14.04 -1.08 3.43
C LYS A 72 13.36 -0.27 2.32
N LYS A 73 13.64 -0.55 1.05
CA LYS A 73 12.97 0.06 -0.12
C LYS A 73 11.52 -0.39 -0.28
N CYS A 74 11.08 -1.41 0.46
CA CYS A 74 9.72 -1.94 0.36
C CYS A 74 8.67 -0.91 0.76
N ILE A 75 7.89 -0.47 -0.24
CA ILE A 75 6.76 0.45 -0.07
C ILE A 75 5.49 -0.23 0.46
N ARG A 76 5.52 -1.55 0.67
CA ARG A 76 4.41 -2.35 1.24
C ARG A 76 3.10 -2.24 0.44
N CYS A 77 3.21 -2.27 -0.88
CA CYS A 77 2.05 -2.35 -1.78
C CYS A 77 1.36 -3.73 -1.79
N LEU A 78 1.95 -4.75 -1.17
CA LEU A 78 1.44 -6.13 -1.05
C LEU A 78 1.27 -6.92 -2.36
N ARG A 79 1.66 -6.37 -3.51
CA ARG A 79 1.61 -7.09 -4.80
C ARG A 79 2.36 -8.43 -4.79
N CYS A 80 3.48 -8.53 -4.05
CA CYS A 80 4.21 -9.79 -3.90
C CYS A 80 3.43 -10.85 -3.10
N VAL A 81 2.63 -10.44 -2.11
CA VAL A 81 1.78 -11.33 -1.30
C VAL A 81 0.59 -11.81 -2.14
N GLU A 82 -0.01 -10.91 -2.92
CA GLU A 82 -1.14 -11.24 -3.80
C GLU A 82 -0.77 -12.27 -4.88
N THR A 83 0.46 -12.17 -5.40
CA THR A 83 0.92 -13.00 -6.52
C THR A 83 1.59 -14.31 -6.09
N CYS A 84 2.04 -14.43 -4.84
CA CYS A 84 2.78 -15.59 -4.38
C CYS A 84 2.26 -16.10 -3.03
N LYS A 85 1.74 -17.33 -3.03
CA LYS A 85 1.23 -18.01 -1.83
C LYS A 85 2.27 -18.26 -0.73
N PHE A 86 3.57 -18.25 -1.08
CA PHE A 86 4.67 -18.46 -0.14
C PHE A 86 5.18 -17.17 0.50
N ILE A 87 4.60 -16.03 0.12
CA ILE A 87 4.93 -14.73 0.72
C ILE A 87 3.78 -14.35 1.64
N THR A 88 4.11 -14.08 2.89
CA THR A 88 3.16 -13.66 3.92
C THR A 88 3.53 -12.29 4.48
N TYR A 89 2.61 -11.69 5.23
CA TYR A 89 2.90 -10.47 5.97
C TYR A 89 2.46 -10.61 7.43
N GLN A 90 3.24 -10.03 8.33
CA GLN A 90 2.95 -10.02 9.76
C GLN A 90 2.77 -8.59 10.23
N LYS A 91 1.68 -8.35 10.97
CA LYS A 91 1.44 -7.07 11.64
C LYS A 91 2.18 -7.07 12.97
N ASN A 92 2.98 -6.04 13.22
CA ASN A 92 3.66 -5.86 14.51
C ASN A 92 2.64 -5.61 15.63
N PHE A 93 3.05 -5.90 16.86
CA PHE A 93 2.22 -5.73 18.06
C PHE A 93 1.61 -4.32 18.15
N PHE A 94 2.43 -3.28 17.99
CA PHE A 94 1.96 -1.89 17.99
C PHE A 94 0.87 -1.61 16.96
N LEU A 95 0.99 -2.17 15.75
CA LEU A 95 -0.04 -2.00 14.71
C LEU A 95 -1.33 -2.74 15.08
N LYS A 96 -1.24 -3.98 15.58
CA LYS A 96 -2.42 -4.72 16.04
C LYS A 96 -3.15 -3.96 17.15
N LEU A 97 -2.41 -3.50 18.15
CA LEU A 97 -2.94 -2.73 19.28
C LEU A 97 -3.58 -1.43 18.81
N TYR A 98 -2.88 -0.66 17.98
CA TYR A 98 -3.40 0.56 17.38
C TYR A 98 -4.69 0.33 16.59
N LEU A 99 -4.74 -0.72 15.75
CA LEU A 99 -5.93 -1.04 14.97
C LEU A 99 -7.10 -1.44 15.89
N LYS A 100 -6.84 -2.16 16.98
CA LYS A 100 -7.87 -2.55 17.96
C LYS A 100 -8.44 -1.33 18.70
N LEU A 101 -7.58 -0.39 19.09
CA LEU A 101 -7.97 0.79 19.88
C LEU A 101 -8.64 1.89 19.03
N PHE A 102 -8.19 2.09 17.79
CA PHE A 102 -8.58 3.26 16.99
C PHE A 102 -9.33 2.94 15.69
N PHE A 103 -9.34 1.67 15.22
CA PHE A 103 -9.98 1.26 13.98
C PHE A 103 -11.31 0.53 14.26
N LYS A 104 -12.32 1.29 14.72
CA LYS A 104 -13.72 0.85 14.62
C LYS A 104 -14.09 0.89 13.14
N GLN A 105 -14.38 -0.25 12.50
CA GLN A 105 -14.64 -0.34 11.05
C GLN A 105 -15.65 0.73 10.61
N ARG A 106 -15.21 1.75 9.88
CA ARG A 106 -16.10 2.71 9.23
C ARG A 106 -16.16 2.35 7.74
N LYS A 107 -17.28 1.74 7.33
CA LYS A 107 -17.60 1.51 5.92
C LYS A 107 -17.51 2.86 5.21
N SER A 108 -16.65 2.95 4.19
CA SER A 108 -16.55 4.14 3.35
C SER A 108 -17.41 3.88 2.12
N TYR A 109 -18.58 4.50 2.06
CA TYR A 109 -19.43 4.45 0.87
C TYR A 109 -18.86 5.44 -0.14
N ILE A 110 -18.59 4.98 -1.35
CA ILE A 110 -18.24 5.83 -2.49
C ILE A 110 -19.56 6.07 -3.20
N TYR A 111 -20.04 7.31 -3.18
CA TYR A 111 -21.16 7.74 -4.01
C TYR A 111 -20.59 8.12 -5.37
N TYR A 112 -21.17 7.56 -6.43
CA TYR A 112 -20.84 7.83 -7.84
C TYR A 112 -21.63 9.03 -8.34
#